data_AF-F8GXG1-F1
#
_entry.id   AF-F8GXG1-F1
#
_cell.length_a   1.000
_cell.length_b   1.000
_cell.length_c   1.000
_cell.angle_alpha   90.00
_cell.angle_beta   90.00
_cell.angle_gamma   90.00
#
_symmetry.space_group_name_H-M   'P 1'
#
loop_
_entity.id
_entity.type
_entity.pdbx_description
1 polymer ?
#
loop_
_entity_poly.entity_id
_entity_poly.type
_entity_poly.pdbx_seq_one_letter_code
_entity_poly.pdbx_strand_id
1 'polypeptide(L)'
;MDMTDTNATERERAIVRVLHPLGRGPLSRQQAKKAGELLGVHRSTIYRLRRLFLANPAASAWIPHNPGPKAGELRLPATVEKIVSEVLTDWLPRQRHLAHPLLELCVEIRKRCAGENVSPPSRPTISRRWAAQWQAEAQSSVRVRVRRRVRQEV
;
A
#
# COMPACT_ATOMS: atom_id res chain seq x y z
N MET A 1 23.01 -14.26 -14.97
CA MET A 1 22.87 -14.25 -13.49
C MET A 1 22.12 -12.98 -13.17
N ASP A 2 20.79 -13.04 -13.04
CA ASP A 2 19.94 -11.86 -12.95
C ASP A 2 19.53 -11.60 -11.49
N MET A 3 19.74 -10.38 -11.04
CA MET A 3 19.86 -9.98 -9.63
C MET A 3 18.73 -9.00 -9.28
N THR A 4 17.46 -9.43 -9.38
CA THR A 4 16.29 -8.56 -9.15
C THR A 4 15.15 -9.21 -8.34
N ASP A 5 15.47 -10.17 -7.45
CA ASP A 5 14.46 -10.93 -6.69
C ASP A 5 14.29 -10.53 -5.21
N THR A 6 14.67 -9.32 -4.82
CA THR A 6 14.80 -9.00 -3.37
C THR A 6 13.49 -8.57 -2.68
N ASN A 7 12.39 -8.29 -3.39
CA ASN A 7 11.13 -7.84 -2.74
C ASN A 7 9.88 -8.67 -3.09
N ALA A 8 10.06 -9.94 -3.49
CA ALA A 8 8.89 -10.80 -3.70
C ALA A 8 8.21 -11.15 -2.37
N THR A 9 6.90 -10.88 -2.24
CA THR A 9 6.13 -11.27 -1.04
C THR A 9 6.08 -12.80 -0.87
N GLU A 10 5.81 -13.30 0.34
CA GLU A 10 5.74 -14.76 0.57
C GLU A 10 4.68 -15.43 -0.31
N ARG A 11 3.58 -14.71 -0.60
CA ARG A 11 2.54 -15.14 -1.54
C ARG A 11 3.07 -15.27 -2.97
N GLU A 12 3.91 -14.34 -3.42
CA GLU A 12 4.54 -14.39 -4.76
C GLU A 12 5.46 -15.59 -4.90
N ARG A 13 6.29 -15.83 -3.88
CA ARG A 13 7.17 -17.00 -3.82
C ARG A 13 6.35 -18.30 -3.85
N ALA A 14 5.24 -18.36 -3.13
CA ALA A 14 4.34 -19.51 -3.17
C ALA A 14 3.76 -19.76 -4.57
N ILE A 15 3.32 -18.70 -5.27
CA ILE A 15 2.79 -18.82 -6.64
C ILE A 15 3.86 -19.35 -7.59
N VAL A 16 5.10 -18.82 -7.54
CA VAL A 16 6.20 -19.32 -8.39
C VAL A 16 6.50 -20.78 -8.10
N ARG A 17 6.63 -21.17 -6.82
CA ARG A 17 6.88 -22.56 -6.42
C ARG A 17 5.84 -23.54 -6.97
N VAL A 18 4.58 -23.12 -7.06
CA VAL A 18 3.48 -23.95 -7.58
C VAL A 18 3.42 -23.96 -9.10
N LEU A 19 3.69 -22.84 -9.78
CA LEU A 19 3.54 -22.73 -11.23
C LEU A 19 4.78 -23.15 -12.02
N HIS A 20 5.99 -22.98 -11.47
CA HIS A 20 7.24 -23.31 -12.16
C HIS A 20 7.36 -24.80 -12.54
N PRO A 21 7.01 -25.78 -11.67
CA PRO A 21 7.05 -27.20 -12.02
C PRO A 21 6.05 -27.61 -13.10
N LEU A 22 5.03 -26.80 -13.37
CA LEU A 22 4.02 -27.06 -14.41
C LEU A 22 4.55 -26.77 -15.82
N GLY A 23 5.83 -26.39 -15.96
CA GLY A 23 6.52 -26.22 -17.24
C GLY A 23 5.93 -25.07 -18.08
N ARG A 24 6.04 -25.14 -19.42
CA ARG A 24 5.37 -24.20 -20.36
C ARG A 24 4.25 -24.83 -21.18
N GLY A 25 4.02 -26.14 -21.02
CA GLY A 25 3.00 -26.89 -21.76
C GLY A 25 1.55 -26.56 -21.35
N PRO A 26 0.57 -27.16 -22.06
CA PRO A 26 -0.84 -26.98 -21.76
C PRO A 26 -1.17 -27.46 -20.34
N LEU A 27 -1.91 -26.64 -19.60
CA LEU A 27 -2.28 -26.93 -18.22
C LEU A 27 -3.56 -27.77 -18.18
N SER A 28 -3.49 -28.99 -17.66
CA SER A 28 -4.66 -29.84 -17.52
C SER A 28 -5.60 -29.36 -16.41
N ARG A 29 -6.89 -29.73 -16.51
CA ARG A 29 -7.89 -29.37 -15.49
C ARG A 29 -7.53 -29.91 -14.10
N GLN A 30 -6.95 -31.11 -14.04
CA GLN A 30 -6.53 -31.72 -12.78
C GLN A 30 -5.34 -30.98 -12.15
N GLN A 31 -4.35 -30.60 -12.98
CA GLN A 31 -3.21 -29.81 -12.53
C GLN A 31 -3.65 -28.43 -12.02
N ALA A 32 -4.58 -27.78 -12.73
CA ALA A 32 -5.13 -26.49 -12.31
C ALA A 32 -5.89 -26.58 -10.98
N LYS A 33 -6.64 -27.67 -10.75
CA LYS A 33 -7.33 -27.90 -9.47
C LYS A 33 -6.34 -28.08 -8.33
N LYS A 34 -5.34 -28.95 -8.49
CA LYS A 34 -4.31 -29.22 -7.48
C LYS A 34 -3.49 -27.98 -7.13
N ALA A 35 -3.09 -27.19 -8.13
CA ALA A 35 -2.41 -25.91 -7.93
C ALA A 35 -3.30 -24.89 -7.18
N GLY A 36 -4.61 -24.91 -7.46
CA GLY A 36 -5.59 -24.09 -6.75
C GLY A 36 -5.70 -24.44 -5.28
N GLU A 37 -5.76 -25.72 -4.96
CA GLU A 37 -5.78 -26.23 -3.58
C GLU A 37 -4.52 -25.84 -2.80
N LEU A 38 -3.33 -25.96 -3.42
CA LEU A 38 -2.05 -25.56 -2.81
C LEU A 38 -1.95 -24.06 -2.53
N LEU A 39 -2.62 -23.22 -3.33
CA LEU A 39 -2.58 -21.77 -3.20
C LEU A 39 -3.82 -21.18 -2.50
N GLY A 40 -4.80 -22.03 -2.13
CA GLY A 40 -6.08 -21.58 -1.58
C GLY A 40 -6.90 -20.72 -2.54
N VAL A 41 -6.81 -20.95 -3.86
CA VAL A 41 -7.53 -20.17 -4.89
C VAL A 41 -8.31 -21.07 -5.84
N HIS A 42 -9.36 -20.52 -6.45
CA HIS A 42 -10.14 -21.24 -7.44
C HIS A 42 -9.35 -21.52 -8.73
N ARG A 43 -9.65 -22.63 -9.41
CA ARG A 43 -8.96 -23.07 -10.66
C ARG A 43 -8.94 -22.02 -11.78
N SER A 44 -9.96 -21.14 -11.85
CA SER A 44 -9.99 -20.04 -12.83
C SER A 44 -8.87 -19.04 -12.60
N THR A 45 -8.53 -18.76 -11.33
CA THR A 45 -7.39 -17.93 -10.94
C THR A 45 -6.08 -18.56 -11.39
N ILE A 46 -5.96 -19.89 -11.32
CA ILE A 46 -4.76 -20.59 -11.81
C ILE A 46 -4.58 -20.41 -13.31
N TYR A 47 -5.63 -20.51 -14.13
CA TYR A 47 -5.51 -20.23 -15.57
C TYR A 47 -5.11 -18.78 -15.87
N ARG A 48 -5.61 -17.83 -15.08
CA ARG A 48 -5.21 -16.42 -15.19
C ARG A 48 -3.72 -16.25 -14.84
N LEU A 49 -3.29 -16.76 -13.69
CA LEU A 49 -1.90 -16.69 -13.25
C LEU A 49 -0.96 -17.42 -14.23
N ARG A 50 -1.40 -18.54 -14.81
CA ARG A 50 -0.66 -19.27 -15.83
C ARG A 50 -0.41 -18.45 -17.09
N ARG A 51 -1.43 -17.74 -17.59
CA ARG A 51 -1.26 -16.84 -18.75
C ARG A 51 -0.24 -15.74 -18.48
N LEU A 52 -0.29 -15.16 -17.28
CA LEU A 52 0.67 -14.15 -16.84
C LEU A 52 2.08 -14.75 -16.71
N PHE A 53 2.19 -15.95 -16.13
CA PHE A 53 3.43 -16.70 -15.98
C PHE A 53 4.17 -16.90 -17.29
N LEU A 54 3.43 -17.33 -18.32
CA LEU A 54 3.98 -17.54 -19.65
C LEU A 54 4.42 -16.24 -20.33
N ALA A 55 3.80 -15.11 -19.99
CA ALA A 55 4.15 -13.81 -20.56
C ALA A 55 5.42 -13.21 -19.94
N ASN A 56 5.67 -13.39 -18.64
CA ASN A 56 6.87 -12.84 -17.98
C ASN A 56 7.27 -13.64 -16.72
N PRO A 57 8.22 -14.58 -16.72
CA PRO A 57 8.58 -15.47 -15.60
C PRO A 57 8.80 -14.85 -14.18
N ALA A 58 8.93 -13.52 -14.05
CA ALA A 58 9.13 -12.86 -12.77
C ALA A 58 7.83 -12.73 -11.94
N ALA A 59 7.87 -13.16 -10.67
CA ALA A 59 6.73 -13.13 -9.74
C ALA A 59 6.13 -11.73 -9.55
N SER A 60 7.01 -10.72 -9.52
CA SER A 60 6.68 -9.30 -9.37
C SER A 60 5.91 -8.73 -10.57
N ALA A 61 5.95 -9.39 -11.73
CA ALA A 61 5.31 -8.92 -12.96
C ALA A 61 3.82 -9.28 -13.10
N TRP A 62 3.30 -10.22 -12.29
CA TRP A 62 1.94 -10.75 -12.48
C TRP A 62 0.91 -10.28 -11.46
N ILE A 63 1.37 -9.73 -10.35
CA ILE A 63 0.47 -9.14 -9.38
C ILE A 63 0.10 -7.75 -9.90
N PRO A 64 -1.20 -7.42 -9.99
CA PRO A 64 -1.61 -6.06 -10.26
C PRO A 64 -0.91 -5.16 -9.24
N HIS A 65 0.02 -4.34 -9.72
CA HIS A 65 0.51 -3.23 -8.92
C HIS A 65 -0.73 -2.45 -8.51
N ASN A 66 -0.89 -2.25 -7.19
CA ASN A 66 -2.07 -1.64 -6.62
C ASN A 66 -2.45 -0.41 -7.48
N PRO A 67 -3.61 -0.39 -8.17
CA PRO A 67 -3.99 0.71 -9.05
C PRO A 67 -4.33 1.92 -8.17
N GLY A 68 -3.27 2.58 -7.72
CA GLY A 68 -3.29 3.80 -6.94
C GLY A 68 -2.19 4.72 -7.46
N PRO A 69 -2.34 6.04 -7.30
CA PRO A 69 -1.25 6.99 -7.58
C PRO A 69 0.02 6.53 -6.88
N LYS A 70 1.18 6.68 -7.54
CA LYS A 70 2.46 6.26 -6.94
C LYS A 70 2.64 6.98 -5.60
N ALA A 71 3.31 6.33 -4.64
CA ALA A 71 3.71 7.02 -3.42
C ALA A 71 4.56 8.25 -3.81
N GLY A 72 4.03 9.45 -3.55
CA GLY A 72 4.65 10.72 -3.95
C GLY A 72 4.03 11.42 -5.17
N GLU A 73 3.05 10.83 -5.85
CA GLU A 73 2.34 11.50 -6.95
C GLU A 73 1.22 12.37 -6.37
N LEU A 74 1.52 13.65 -6.17
CA LEU A 74 0.63 14.61 -5.53
C LEU A 74 -0.45 15.05 -6.53
N ARG A 75 -1.71 14.69 -6.25
CA ARG A 75 -2.88 15.27 -6.96
C ARG A 75 -3.14 16.73 -6.59
N LEU A 76 -2.45 17.22 -5.56
CA LEU A 76 -2.55 18.57 -5.03
C LEU A 76 -1.26 19.33 -5.36
N PRO A 77 -1.34 20.67 -5.56
CA PRO A 77 -0.16 21.51 -5.66
C PRO A 77 0.76 21.31 -4.45
N ALA A 78 2.08 21.36 -4.67
CA ALA A 78 3.07 21.13 -3.62
C ALA A 78 2.86 22.03 -2.38
N THR A 79 2.47 23.29 -2.61
CA THR A 79 2.12 24.25 -1.54
C THR A 79 0.96 23.74 -0.67
N VAL A 80 -0.08 23.18 -1.29
CA VAL A 80 -1.25 22.66 -0.56
C VAL A 80 -0.88 21.42 0.25
N GLU A 81 -0.08 20.52 -0.31
CA GLU A 81 0.39 19.32 0.41
C GLU A 81 1.27 19.70 1.60
N LYS A 82 2.12 20.72 1.45
CA LYS A 82 2.92 21.26 2.55
C LYS A 82 2.02 21.78 3.69
N ILE A 83 1.02 22.61 3.37
CA ILE A 83 0.05 23.12 4.35
C ILE A 83 -0.66 21.97 5.06
N VAL A 84 -1.17 20.98 4.32
CA VAL A 84 -1.89 19.83 4.91
C VAL A 84 -0.97 19.04 5.84
N SER A 85 0.27 18.79 5.42
CA SER A 85 1.27 18.08 6.21
C SER A 85 1.56 18.82 7.52
N GLU A 86 1.89 20.11 7.46
CA GLU A 86 2.22 20.91 8.66
C GLU A 86 1.04 20.98 9.65
N VAL A 87 -0.19 21.10 9.16
CA VAL A 87 -1.35 21.13 10.05
C VAL A 87 -1.54 19.77 10.73
N LEU A 88 -1.32 18.66 10.01
CA LEU A 88 -1.45 17.32 10.57
C LEU A 88 -0.33 16.96 11.57
N THR A 89 0.91 17.35 11.28
CA THR A 89 2.08 16.96 12.10
C THR A 89 2.35 17.92 13.25
N ASP A 90 2.10 19.22 13.07
CA ASP A 90 2.59 20.23 14.02
C ASP A 90 1.44 20.90 14.77
N TRP A 91 0.36 21.24 14.06
CA TRP A 91 -0.78 21.95 14.67
C TRP A 91 -1.71 20.99 15.40
N LEU A 92 -2.18 19.93 14.73
CA LEU A 92 -3.19 19.02 15.27
C LEU A 92 -2.79 18.37 16.61
N PRO A 93 -1.53 17.90 16.82
CA PRO A 93 -1.14 17.32 18.11
C PRO A 93 -1.16 18.33 19.27
N ARG A 94 -1.05 19.64 18.99
CA ARG A 94 -1.15 20.70 20.01
C ARG A 94 -2.60 20.94 20.43
N GLN A 95 -3.57 20.46 19.67
CA GLN A 95 -5.00 20.71 19.87
C GLN A 95 -5.72 19.53 20.54
N ARG A 96 -5.29 19.17 21.76
CA ARG A 96 -5.77 17.97 22.49
C ARG A 96 -7.25 18.01 22.91
N HIS A 97 -7.89 19.17 22.90
CA HIS A 97 -9.23 19.39 23.45
C HIS A 97 -10.29 19.72 22.39
N LEU A 98 -10.01 19.48 21.10
CA LEU A 98 -10.99 19.76 20.05
C LEU A 98 -12.16 18.77 20.12
N ALA A 99 -13.39 19.31 20.24
CA ALA A 99 -14.61 18.52 20.18
C ALA A 99 -14.84 17.88 18.79
N HIS A 100 -14.43 18.57 17.71
CA HIS A 100 -14.60 18.12 16.33
C HIS A 100 -13.31 18.24 15.50
N PRO A 101 -12.30 17.39 15.74
CA PRO A 101 -10.96 17.58 15.16
C PRO A 101 -10.93 17.66 13.63
N LEU A 102 -11.77 16.90 12.92
CA LEU A 102 -11.83 16.97 11.45
C LEU A 102 -12.37 18.29 10.92
N LEU A 103 -13.37 18.86 11.59
CA LEU A 103 -13.98 20.11 11.17
C LEU A 103 -12.97 21.25 11.37
N GLU A 104 -12.36 21.29 12.54
CA GLU A 104 -11.32 22.26 12.90
C GLU A 104 -10.10 22.15 11.98
N LEU A 105 -9.69 20.93 11.66
CA LEU A 105 -8.65 20.66 10.67
C LEU A 105 -8.99 21.27 9.30
N CYS A 106 -10.24 21.11 8.84
CA CYS A 106 -10.68 21.70 7.57
C CYS A 106 -10.68 23.23 7.60
N VAL A 107 -11.08 23.83 8.74
CA VAL A 107 -11.08 25.29 8.93
C VAL A 107 -9.66 25.83 8.91
N GLU A 108 -8.75 25.22 9.65
CA GLU A 108 -7.35 25.66 9.73
C GLU A 108 -6.63 25.51 8.38
N ILE A 109 -6.81 24.39 7.68
CA ILE A 109 -6.24 24.22 6.33
C ILE A 109 -6.78 25.28 5.37
N ARG A 110 -8.09 25.57 5.41
CA ARG A 110 -8.68 26.60 4.55
C ARG A 110 -8.12 27.99 4.87
N LYS A 111 -7.93 28.31 6.15
CA LYS A 111 -7.33 29.57 6.60
C LYS A 111 -5.90 29.74 6.05
N ARG A 112 -5.07 28.70 6.14
CA ARG A 112 -3.69 28.74 5.63
C ARG A 112 -3.63 28.78 4.10
N CYS A 113 -4.47 28.02 3.42
CA CYS A 113 -4.58 28.08 1.95
C CYS A 113 -4.99 29.47 1.46
N ALA A 114 -5.91 30.15 2.17
CA ALA A 114 -6.28 31.53 1.85
C ALA A 114 -5.11 32.51 2.03
N GLY A 115 -4.29 32.34 3.07
CA GLY A 115 -3.08 33.16 3.28
C GLY A 115 -2.03 32.99 2.19
N GLU A 116 -1.93 31.78 1.62
CA GLU A 116 -1.01 31.43 0.53
C GLU A 116 -1.62 31.61 -0.88
N ASN A 117 -2.85 32.16 -0.96
CA ASN A 117 -3.59 32.38 -2.20
C ASN A 117 -3.73 31.13 -3.08
N VAL A 118 -3.90 29.95 -2.46
CA VAL A 118 -4.09 28.65 -3.14
C VAL A 118 -5.46 28.04 -2.85
N SER A 119 -5.96 27.24 -3.78
CA SER A 119 -7.26 26.57 -3.62
C SER A 119 -7.17 25.49 -2.54
N PRO A 120 -8.06 25.50 -1.53
CA PRO A 120 -8.05 24.51 -0.45
C PRO A 120 -8.51 23.12 -0.95
N PRO A 121 -7.99 22.04 -0.36
CA PRO A 121 -8.42 20.69 -0.70
C PRO A 121 -9.85 20.43 -0.18
N SER A 122 -10.55 19.51 -0.83
CA SER A 122 -11.88 19.08 -0.39
C SER A 122 -11.83 18.29 0.93
N ARG A 123 -12.89 18.37 1.75
CA ARG A 123 -13.01 17.64 3.03
C ARG A 123 -12.69 16.13 2.92
N PRO A 124 -13.15 15.38 1.89
CA PRO A 124 -12.79 13.97 1.73
C PRO A 124 -11.27 13.76 1.52
N THR A 125 -10.59 14.72 0.89
CA THR A 125 -9.13 14.66 0.69
C THR A 125 -8.40 14.83 2.01
N ILE A 126 -8.81 15.80 2.82
CA ILE A 126 -8.27 16.04 4.17
C ILE A 126 -8.48 14.80 5.05
N SER A 127 -9.70 14.24 5.05
CA SER A 127 -10.03 13.04 5.84
C SER A 127 -9.17 11.83 5.45
N ARG A 128 -8.93 11.60 4.15
CA ARG A 128 -8.04 10.52 3.68
C ARG A 128 -6.59 10.73 4.12
N ARG A 129 -6.08 11.97 4.04
CA ARG A 129 -4.72 12.31 4.47
C ARG A 129 -4.55 12.09 5.97
N TRP A 130 -5.53 12.51 6.76
CA TRP A 130 -5.52 12.28 8.21
C TRP A 130 -5.55 10.79 8.57
N ALA A 131 -6.41 9.99 7.93
CA ALA A 131 -6.46 8.55 8.16
C ALA A 131 -5.13 7.85 7.78
N ALA A 132 -4.50 8.26 6.67
CA ALA A 132 -3.21 7.73 6.24
C ALA A 132 -2.09 8.03 7.25
N GLN A 133 -2.07 9.23 7.83
CA GLN A 133 -1.12 9.62 8.88
C GLN A 133 -1.25 8.70 10.11
N TRP A 134 -2.47 8.49 10.61
CA TRP A 134 -2.70 7.57 11.73
C TRP A 134 -2.29 6.13 11.42
N GLN A 135 -2.56 5.64 10.21
CA GLN A 135 -2.11 4.31 9.80
C GLN A 135 -0.58 4.20 9.78
N ALA A 136 0.12 5.25 9.30
CA ALA A 136 1.58 5.30 9.30
C ALA A 136 2.17 5.32 10.71
N GLU A 137 1.57 6.07 11.63
CA GLU A 137 1.95 6.12 13.06
C GLU A 137 1.73 4.77 13.75
N ALA A 138 0.59 4.11 13.49
CA ALA A 138 0.29 2.78 14.01
C ALA A 138 1.29 1.73 13.49
N GLN A 139 1.59 1.74 12.19
CA GLN A 139 2.58 0.83 11.58
C GLN A 139 4.00 1.06 12.11
N SER A 140 4.38 2.32 12.33
CA SER A 140 5.67 2.69 12.91
C SER A 140 5.78 2.20 14.35
N SER A 141 4.72 2.34 15.14
CA SER A 141 4.65 1.87 16.53
C SER A 141 4.74 0.34 16.62
N VAL A 142 4.07 -0.38 15.71
CA VAL A 142 4.15 -1.84 15.59
C VAL A 142 5.59 -2.27 15.23
N ARG A 143 6.22 -1.60 14.26
CA ARG A 143 7.62 -1.86 13.87
C ARG A 143 8.61 -1.66 15.02
N VAL A 144 8.42 -0.63 15.84
CA VAL A 144 9.25 -0.37 17.04
C VAL A 144 9.10 -1.49 18.07
N ARG A 145 7.87 -1.98 18.29
CA ARG A 145 7.58 -3.06 19.24
C ARG A 145 8.19 -4.41 18.82
N VAL A 146 8.13 -4.72 17.52
CA VAL A 146 8.78 -5.91 16.95
C VAL A 146 10.31 -5.83 17.11
N ARG A 147 10.93 -4.67 16.82
CA ARG A 147 12.37 -4.49 16.96
C ARG A 147 12.88 -4.60 18.41
N ARG A 148 12.10 -4.17 19.40
CA ARG A 148 12.48 -4.32 20.82
C ARG A 148 12.44 -5.77 21.29
N ARG A 149 11.50 -6.57 20.78
CA ARG A 149 11.38 -7.99 21.14
C ARG A 149 12.58 -8.80 20.64
N VAL A 150 13.04 -8.55 19.41
CA VAL A 150 14.22 -9.22 18.82
C VAL A 150 15.51 -8.91 19.58
N ARG A 151 15.60 -7.76 20.28
CA ARG A 151 16.77 -7.39 21.08
C ARG A 151 16.81 -7.99 22.49
N GLN A 152 15.72 -8.59 22.97
CA GLN A 152 15.67 -9.22 24.29
C GLN A 152 15.92 -10.74 24.24
N GLU A 153 16.13 -11.30 23.06
CA GLU A 153 16.35 -12.75 22.83
C GLU A 153 17.79 -13.07 22.38
N VAL A 154 18.77 -12.20 22.68
CA VAL A 154 20.21 -12.43 22.42
C VAL A 154 21.00 -12.34 23.73
#